data_AF-A0A357AV90-F1
#
_entry.id   AF-A0A357AV90-F1
#
_cell.length_a   1.000
_cell.length_b   1.000
_cell.length_c   1.000
_cell.angle_alpha   90.00
_cell.angle_beta   90.00
_cell.angle_gamma   90.00
#
_symmetry.space_group_name_H-M   'P 1'
#
loop_
_entity.id
_entity.type
_entity.pdbx_description
1 polymer ?
#
loop_
_entity_poly.entity_id
_entity_poly.type
_entity_poly.pdbx_seq_one_letter_code
_entity_poly.pdbx_strand_id
1 'polypeptide(L)'
;MAHPVVGRDGYRPEEFATQEAAAMEEDRAALRFLPRLRFLTRQPDARAALELAERWSTLPAHEALGLSMGQAAKGDAAGAEETLRLALFHDPGNAGLRLGLAALLRGLGRFETALEVAQAALRLQSTPEGWLELARIEEARGEAETGARVREFLRGSLKREGQLTPEWTLRLAGNQGGGK
;
A
#
# COMPACT_ATOMS: atom_id res chain seq x y z
N MET A 1 -19.94 28.93 -28.19
CA MET A 1 -19.83 29.28 -26.76
C MET A 1 -20.12 28.00 -25.98
N ALA A 2 -19.09 27.40 -25.37
CA ALA A 2 -19.26 26.19 -24.57
C ALA A 2 -19.84 26.59 -23.20
N HIS A 3 -20.91 25.92 -22.76
CA HIS A 3 -21.49 26.15 -21.44
C HIS A 3 -20.66 25.42 -20.37
N PRO A 4 -20.32 26.06 -19.24
CA PRO A 4 -19.53 25.42 -18.20
C PRO A 4 -20.34 24.28 -17.56
N VAL A 5 -19.69 23.13 -17.36
CA VAL A 5 -20.29 21.97 -16.69
C VAL A 5 -20.26 22.23 -15.19
N VAL A 6 -21.40 22.65 -14.64
CA VAL A 6 -21.61 22.84 -13.20
C VAL A 6 -22.13 21.52 -12.62
N GLY A 7 -21.42 20.95 -11.65
CA GLY A 7 -21.91 19.79 -10.90
C GLY A 7 -23.22 20.11 -10.16
N ARG A 8 -23.99 19.09 -9.77
CA ARG A 8 -25.30 19.24 -9.11
C ARG A 8 -25.24 20.07 -7.81
N ASP A 9 -24.04 20.25 -7.26
CA ASP A 9 -23.74 20.95 -6.02
C ASP A 9 -23.13 22.35 -6.26
N GLY A 10 -23.16 22.87 -7.50
CA GLY A 10 -22.60 24.18 -7.85
C GLY A 10 -21.09 24.19 -8.12
N TYR A 11 -20.44 23.03 -7.98
CA TYR A 11 -19.00 22.87 -8.13
C TYR A 11 -18.52 23.03 -9.58
N ARG A 12 -17.51 23.89 -9.80
CA ARG A 12 -16.85 24.13 -11.09
C ARG A 12 -15.51 23.41 -11.14
N PRO A 13 -15.37 22.32 -11.92
CA PRO A 13 -14.14 21.53 -11.99
C PRO A 13 -12.93 22.30 -12.53
N GLU A 14 -13.20 23.31 -13.35
CA GLU A 14 -12.20 24.17 -14.01
C GLU A 14 -11.49 25.07 -12.99
N GLU A 15 -12.24 25.64 -12.04
CA GLU A 15 -11.70 26.47 -10.95
C GLU A 15 -10.86 25.64 -9.97
N PHE A 16 -11.23 24.37 -9.73
CA PHE A 16 -10.45 23.47 -8.89
C PHE A 16 -9.13 23.07 -9.54
N ALA A 17 -9.14 22.74 -10.83
CA ALA A 17 -7.92 22.40 -11.56
C ALA A 17 -6.95 23.59 -11.61
N THR A 18 -7.44 24.83 -11.79
CA THR A 18 -6.57 26.03 -11.80
C THR A 18 -6.10 26.44 -10.41
N GLN A 19 -6.95 26.36 -9.37
CA GLN A 19 -6.55 26.69 -8.00
C GLN A 19 -5.58 25.68 -7.40
N GLU A 20 -5.82 24.38 -7.61
CA GLU A 20 -4.92 23.36 -7.09
C GLU A 20 -3.67 23.24 -7.96
N ALA A 21 -3.73 23.36 -9.29
CA ALA A 21 -2.52 23.35 -10.12
C ALA A 21 -1.55 24.50 -9.78
N ALA A 22 -2.09 25.68 -9.43
CA ALA A 22 -1.28 26.81 -8.94
C ALA A 22 -0.73 26.60 -7.52
N ALA A 23 -1.34 25.72 -6.72
CA ALA A 23 -0.82 25.25 -5.44
C ALA A 23 0.10 24.01 -5.57
N MET A 24 0.16 23.38 -6.75
CA MET A 24 0.84 22.12 -7.07
C MET A 24 2.27 22.31 -7.59
N GLU A 25 2.93 23.39 -7.20
CA GLU A 25 4.34 23.60 -7.55
C GLU A 25 5.28 22.96 -6.51
N GLU A 26 4.99 21.72 -6.06
CA GLU A 26 5.96 20.77 -5.48
C GLU A 26 5.39 19.45 -4.90
N ASP A 27 4.07 19.29 -4.74
CA ASP A 27 3.58 18.29 -3.76
C ASP A 27 3.15 16.92 -4.32
N ARG A 28 3.73 15.85 -3.75
CA ARG A 28 3.43 14.41 -3.98
C ARG A 28 1.93 14.09 -3.83
N ALA A 29 1.24 14.92 -3.06
CA ALA A 29 -0.20 14.94 -2.86
C ALA A 29 -1.03 15.00 -4.16
N ALA A 30 -0.50 15.56 -5.25
CA ALA A 30 -1.20 15.60 -6.54
C ALA A 30 -1.47 14.19 -7.11
N LEU A 31 -0.60 13.23 -6.81
CA LEU A 31 -0.69 11.87 -7.30
C LEU A 31 -1.88 11.11 -6.67
N ARG A 32 -2.38 11.52 -5.49
CA ARG A 32 -3.56 10.93 -4.83
C ARG A 32 -4.86 11.12 -5.63
N PHE A 33 -4.88 12.10 -6.54
CA PHE A 33 -6.04 12.44 -7.36
C PHE A 33 -6.01 11.79 -8.74
N LEU A 34 -4.97 11.02 -9.08
CA LEU A 34 -4.86 10.32 -10.36
C LEU A 34 -6.06 9.43 -10.73
N PRO A 35 -6.70 8.67 -9.80
CA PRO A 35 -7.91 7.92 -10.13
C PRO A 35 -9.06 8.81 -10.62
N ARG A 36 -9.19 10.00 -10.03
CA ARG A 36 -10.21 11.00 -10.37
C ARG A 36 -9.88 11.67 -11.71
N LEU A 37 -8.61 12.02 -11.93
CA LEU A 37 -8.12 12.61 -13.19
C LEU A 37 -8.27 11.62 -14.37
N ARG A 38 -8.00 10.33 -14.13
CA ARG A 38 -8.18 9.25 -15.11
C ARG A 38 -9.64 9.02 -15.51
N PHE A 39 -10.59 9.28 -14.60
CA PHE A 39 -12.02 9.23 -14.88
C PHE A 39 -12.52 10.46 -15.68
N LEU A 40 -11.81 11.59 -15.62
CA LEU A 40 -12.16 12.86 -16.27
C LEU A 40 -11.51 13.03 -17.67
N THR A 41 -11.06 11.95 -18.30
CA THR A 41 -10.21 11.86 -19.52
C THR A 41 -10.79 12.41 -20.84
N ARG A 42 -11.77 13.32 -20.78
CA ARG A 42 -12.22 14.10 -21.95
C ARG A 42 -11.64 15.51 -22.04
N GLN A 43 -10.85 15.96 -21.06
CA GLN A 43 -10.26 17.30 -21.05
C GLN A 43 -8.75 17.28 -21.34
N PRO A 44 -8.24 18.16 -22.21
CA PRO A 44 -6.81 18.24 -22.57
C PRO A 44 -5.91 18.56 -21.37
N ASP A 45 -6.42 19.28 -20.38
CA ASP A 45 -5.66 19.69 -19.19
C ASP A 45 -5.36 18.52 -18.23
N ALA A 46 -6.21 17.48 -18.24
CA ALA A 46 -5.99 16.26 -17.46
C ALA A 46 -4.82 15.42 -18.01
N ARG A 47 -4.49 15.55 -19.30
CA ARG A 47 -3.41 14.80 -19.95
C ARG A 47 -2.03 15.32 -19.53
N ALA A 48 -1.85 16.63 -19.43
CA ALA A 48 -0.58 17.21 -18.97
C ALA A 48 -0.31 16.87 -17.49
N ALA A 49 -1.35 16.88 -16.65
CA ALA A 49 -1.26 16.42 -15.26
C ALA A 49 -0.95 14.91 -15.17
N LEU A 50 -1.51 14.10 -16.08
CA LEU A 50 -1.21 12.67 -16.19
C LEU A 50 0.24 12.43 -16.65
N GLU A 51 0.72 13.14 -17.67
CA GLU A 51 2.08 13.01 -18.20
C GLU A 51 3.12 13.47 -17.17
N LEU A 52 2.84 14.55 -16.42
CA LEU A 52 3.69 15.00 -15.33
C LEU A 52 3.71 13.96 -14.19
N ALA A 53 2.54 13.46 -13.79
CA ALA A 53 2.42 12.43 -12.77
C ALA A 53 3.14 11.13 -13.17
N GLU A 54 2.93 10.65 -14.39
CA GLU A 54 3.62 9.48 -14.96
C GLU A 54 5.13 9.65 -14.96
N ARG A 55 5.64 10.87 -15.22
CA ARG A 55 7.08 11.17 -15.18
C ARG A 55 7.68 11.07 -13.78
N TRP A 56 6.90 11.29 -12.72
CA TRP A 56 7.35 11.17 -11.32
C TRP A 56 7.00 9.80 -10.70
N SER A 57 6.15 8.99 -11.32
CA SER A 57 5.51 7.85 -10.67
C SER A 57 5.86 6.47 -11.24
N THR A 58 6.83 6.35 -12.15
CA THR A 58 7.41 5.06 -12.57
C THR A 58 8.39 4.49 -11.54
N LEU A 59 8.19 4.72 -10.24
CA LEU A 59 9.03 4.11 -9.20
C LEU A 59 8.85 2.59 -9.27
N PRO A 60 9.90 1.83 -9.63
CA PRO A 60 9.85 0.38 -9.59
C PRO A 60 9.43 -0.10 -8.19
N ALA A 61 8.67 -1.20 -8.12
CA ALA A 61 8.10 -1.68 -6.87
C ALA A 61 9.14 -1.83 -5.73
N HIS A 62 10.37 -2.24 -6.06
CA HIS A 62 11.45 -2.39 -5.10
C HIS A 62 11.96 -1.03 -4.56
N GLU A 63 12.00 0.01 -5.39
CA GLU A 63 12.38 1.37 -4.98
C GLU A 63 11.28 2.00 -4.11
N ALA A 64 10.01 1.79 -4.48
CA ALA A 64 8.88 2.26 -3.67
C ALA A 64 8.86 1.62 -2.28
N LEU A 65 9.16 0.31 -2.17
CA LEU A 65 9.30 -0.36 -0.88
C LEU A 65 10.46 0.23 -0.07
N GLY A 66 11.64 0.39 -0.67
CA GLY A 66 12.82 0.94 0.00
C GLY A 66 12.58 2.37 0.51
N LEU A 67 11.97 3.21 -0.33
CA LEU A 67 11.64 4.59 0.01
C LEU A 67 10.61 4.65 1.15
N SER A 68 9.55 3.85 1.06
CA SER A 68 8.54 3.75 2.12
C SER A 68 9.15 3.30 3.45
N MET A 69 10.05 2.32 3.43
CA MET A 69 10.72 1.85 4.65
C MET A 69 11.61 2.97 5.24
N GLY A 70 12.34 3.69 4.39
CA GLY A 70 13.17 4.81 4.81
C GLY A 70 12.36 5.96 5.41
N GLN A 71 11.19 6.27 4.86
CA GLN A 71 10.26 7.27 5.40
C GLN A 71 9.69 6.84 6.75
N ALA A 72 9.19 5.60 6.85
CA ALA A 72 8.67 5.06 8.10
C ALA A 72 9.74 5.05 9.21
N ALA A 73 10.98 4.68 8.89
CA ALA A 73 12.10 4.71 9.83
C ALA A 73 12.44 6.13 10.34
N LYS A 74 12.15 7.16 9.53
CA LYS A 74 12.32 8.58 9.89
C LYS A 74 11.11 9.15 10.63
N GLY A 75 10.08 8.34 10.91
CA GLY A 75 8.83 8.78 11.52
C GLY A 75 7.81 9.37 10.53
N ASP A 76 8.13 9.44 9.24
CA ASP A 76 7.22 9.87 8.18
C ASP A 76 6.34 8.69 7.71
N ALA A 77 5.45 8.25 8.59
CA ALA A 77 4.51 7.18 8.29
C ALA A 77 3.51 7.57 7.19
N ALA A 78 3.13 8.85 7.12
CA ALA A 78 2.19 9.35 6.13
C ALA A 78 2.79 9.31 4.72
N GLY A 79 4.03 9.81 4.56
CA GLY A 79 4.74 9.74 3.29
C GLY A 79 5.08 8.31 2.86
N ALA A 80 5.34 7.41 3.82
CA ALA A 80 5.51 5.98 3.54
C ALA A 80 4.23 5.35 2.96
N GLU A 81 3.08 5.61 3.60
CA GLU A 81 1.78 5.10 3.15
C GLU A 81 1.42 5.65 1.76
N GLU A 82 1.67 6.94 1.53
CA GLU A 82 1.48 7.58 0.24
C GLU A 82 2.35 6.93 -0.84
N THR A 83 3.65 6.75 -0.61
CA THR A 83 4.57 6.08 -1.56
C THR A 83 4.03 4.73 -2.01
N LEU A 84 3.58 3.91 -1.07
CA LEU A 84 3.06 2.57 -1.36
C LEU A 84 1.73 2.62 -2.12
N ARG A 85 0.83 3.54 -1.77
CA ARG A 85 -0.44 3.72 -2.48
C ARG A 85 -0.24 4.17 -3.92
N LEU A 86 0.73 5.05 -4.14
CA LEU A 86 1.08 5.50 -5.49
C LEU A 86 1.68 4.37 -6.31
N ALA A 87 2.63 3.61 -5.74
CA ALA A 87 3.17 2.45 -6.42
C ALA A 87 2.07 1.41 -6.77
N LEU A 88 1.11 1.20 -5.86
CA LEU A 88 -0.06 0.34 -6.10
C LEU A 88 -1.05 0.88 -7.11
N PHE A 89 -1.12 2.20 -7.30
CA PHE A 89 -1.94 2.79 -8.35
C PHE A 89 -1.41 2.42 -9.75
N HIS A 90 -0.09 2.31 -9.91
CA HIS A 90 0.56 1.92 -11.16
C HIS A 90 0.62 0.42 -11.37
N ASP A 91 0.88 -0.34 -10.32
CA ASP A 91 0.82 -1.79 -10.35
C ASP A 91 -0.22 -2.32 -9.34
N PRO A 92 -1.52 -2.26 -9.68
CA PRO A 92 -2.57 -2.83 -8.86
C PRO A 92 -2.51 -4.35 -8.81
N GLY A 93 -1.62 -5.03 -9.53
CA GLY A 93 -1.42 -6.48 -9.44
C GLY A 93 -0.35 -6.88 -8.42
N ASN A 94 0.42 -5.91 -7.91
CA ASN A 94 1.59 -6.23 -7.11
C ASN A 94 1.23 -6.72 -5.70
N ALA A 95 1.46 -8.01 -5.44
CA ALA A 95 1.29 -8.58 -4.11
C ALA A 95 2.35 -8.04 -3.12
N GLY A 96 3.59 -7.81 -3.58
CA GLY A 96 4.69 -7.31 -2.75
C GLY A 96 4.44 -5.90 -2.20
N LEU A 97 3.98 -4.98 -3.04
CA LEU A 97 3.60 -3.62 -2.61
C LEU A 97 2.42 -3.64 -1.62
N ARG A 98 1.45 -4.53 -1.83
CA ARG A 98 0.34 -4.71 -0.86
C ARG A 98 0.84 -5.26 0.46
N LEU A 99 1.74 -6.23 0.46
CA LEU A 99 2.35 -6.72 1.71
C LEU A 99 3.15 -5.64 2.42
N GLY A 100 3.88 -4.79 1.69
CA GLY A 100 4.54 -3.61 2.24
C GLY A 100 3.56 -2.65 2.92
N LEU A 101 2.41 -2.40 2.28
CA LEU A 101 1.35 -1.55 2.85
C LEU A 101 0.72 -2.20 4.10
N ALA A 102 0.44 -3.50 4.06
CA ALA A 102 -0.08 -4.22 5.23
C ALA A 102 0.88 -4.17 6.41
N ALA A 103 2.19 -4.34 6.17
CA ALA A 103 3.21 -4.26 7.21
C ALA A 103 3.32 -2.85 7.83
N LEU A 104 3.26 -1.81 6.99
CA LEU A 104 3.20 -0.42 7.46
C LEU A 104 1.97 -0.17 8.32
N LEU A 105 0.78 -0.56 7.83
CA LEU A 105 -0.49 -0.38 8.56
C LEU A 105 -0.51 -1.13 9.90
N ARG A 106 0.06 -2.34 9.96
CA ARG A 106 0.26 -3.06 11.22
C ARG A 106 1.15 -2.28 12.18
N GLY A 107 2.26 -1.71 11.69
CA GLY A 107 3.14 -0.86 12.50
C GLY A 107 2.45 0.40 13.04
N LEU A 108 1.44 0.90 12.33
CA LEU A 108 0.61 2.05 12.74
C LEU A 108 -0.58 1.67 13.63
N GLY A 109 -0.75 0.39 13.97
CA GLY A 109 -1.88 -0.08 14.79
C GLY A 109 -3.22 -0.14 14.03
N ARG A 110 -3.22 0.03 12.70
CA ARG A 110 -4.43 -0.03 11.86
C ARG A 110 -4.69 -1.47 11.43
N PHE A 111 -4.99 -2.33 12.39
CA PHE A 111 -4.97 -3.78 12.21
C PHE A 111 -6.04 -4.30 11.24
N GLU A 112 -7.25 -3.76 11.29
CA GLU A 112 -8.37 -4.16 10.42
C GLU A 112 -8.03 -3.88 8.96
N THR A 113 -7.53 -2.68 8.66
CA THR A 113 -7.08 -2.32 7.32
C THR A 113 -5.86 -3.13 6.89
N ALA A 114 -4.90 -3.37 7.79
CA ALA A 114 -3.75 -4.22 7.50
C ALA A 114 -4.18 -5.64 7.10
N LEU A 115 -5.18 -6.19 7.78
CA LEU A 115 -5.72 -7.52 7.55
C LEU A 115 -6.34 -7.63 6.14
N GLU A 116 -7.20 -6.67 5.78
CA GLU A 116 -7.83 -6.62 4.46
C GLU A 116 -6.80 -6.55 3.33
N VAL A 117 -5.77 -5.71 3.51
CA VAL A 117 -4.69 -5.52 2.53
C VAL A 117 -3.82 -6.78 2.41
N ALA A 118 -3.46 -7.42 3.53
CA ALA A 118 -2.68 -8.66 3.54
C ALA A 118 -3.45 -9.81 2.87
N GLN A 119 -4.74 -9.95 3.16
CA GLN A 119 -5.60 -10.94 2.50
C GLN A 119 -5.73 -10.67 1.01
N ALA A 120 -5.83 -9.40 0.60
CA ALA A 120 -5.84 -9.03 -0.82
C ALA A 120 -4.51 -9.39 -1.51
N ALA A 121 -3.38 -9.21 -0.84
CA ALA A 121 -2.08 -9.65 -1.35
C ALA A 121 -2.03 -11.17 -1.53
N LEU A 122 -2.50 -11.94 -0.53
CA LEU A 122 -2.55 -13.40 -0.57
C LEU A 122 -3.48 -13.96 -1.66
N ARG A 123 -4.57 -13.25 -1.97
CA ARG A 123 -5.46 -13.61 -3.10
C ARG A 123 -4.77 -13.43 -4.46
N LEU A 124 -3.86 -12.46 -4.59
CA LEU A 124 -3.10 -12.24 -5.82
C LEU A 124 -1.93 -13.22 -5.93
N GLN A 125 -1.20 -13.40 -4.84
CA GLN A 125 -0.09 -14.32 -4.76
C GLN A 125 0.02 -14.89 -3.35
N SER A 126 -0.25 -16.18 -3.21
CA SER A 126 -0.05 -16.89 -1.95
C SER A 126 1.44 -17.13 -1.76
N THR A 127 2.07 -16.34 -0.89
CA THR A 127 3.50 -16.45 -0.55
C THR A 127 3.69 -16.74 0.94
N PRO A 128 4.77 -17.44 1.33
CA PRO A 128 5.14 -17.62 2.73
C PRO A 128 5.24 -16.29 3.49
N GLU A 129 5.75 -15.23 2.85
CA GLU A 129 5.83 -13.88 3.42
C GLU A 129 4.45 -13.31 3.73
N GLY A 130 3.48 -13.49 2.84
CA GLY A 130 2.11 -13.02 3.05
C GLY A 130 1.42 -13.73 4.20
N TRP A 131 1.61 -15.05 4.33
CA TRP A 131 1.06 -15.83 5.44
C TRP A 131 1.73 -15.46 6.77
N LEU A 132 3.04 -15.22 6.77
CA LEU A 132 3.75 -14.73 7.95
C LEU A 132 3.26 -13.36 8.38
N GLU A 133 3.02 -12.45 7.43
CA GLU A 133 2.52 -11.11 7.73
C GLU A 133 1.08 -11.15 8.26
N LEU A 134 0.23 -12.01 7.71
CA LEU A 134 -1.11 -12.26 8.24
C LEU A 134 -1.06 -12.73 9.70
N ALA A 135 -0.19 -13.68 10.04
CA ALA A 135 -0.03 -14.14 11.42
C ALA A 135 0.40 -13.01 12.37
N ARG A 136 1.31 -12.12 11.93
CA ARG A 136 1.76 -10.97 12.73
C ARG A 136 0.65 -9.94 12.93
N ILE A 137 -0.23 -9.74 11.95
CA ILE A 137 -1.37 -8.82 12.07
C ILE A 137 -2.35 -9.35 13.11
N GLU A 138 -2.69 -10.64 13.05
CA GLU A 138 -3.58 -11.28 14.02
C GLU A 138 -3.01 -11.22 15.44
N GLU A 139 -1.73 -11.51 15.62
CA GLU A 139 -1.04 -11.38 16.91
C GLU A 139 -1.07 -9.93 17.43
N ALA A 140 -0.79 -8.95 16.58
CA ALA A 140 -0.76 -7.54 16.98
C ALA A 140 -2.16 -7.00 17.34
N ARG A 141 -3.22 -7.55 16.75
CA ARG A 141 -4.61 -7.21 17.06
C ARG A 141 -5.11 -7.82 18.38
N GLY A 142 -4.37 -8.78 18.95
CA GLY A 142 -4.75 -9.50 20.17
C GLY A 142 -5.27 -10.92 19.93
N GLU A 143 -5.36 -11.37 18.68
CA GLU A 143 -5.83 -12.70 18.27
C GLU A 143 -4.65 -13.68 18.18
N ALA A 144 -3.87 -13.80 19.26
CA ALA A 144 -2.62 -14.57 19.30
C ALA A 144 -2.81 -16.05 18.90
N GLU A 145 -3.93 -16.64 19.27
CA GLU A 145 -4.30 -18.02 18.90
C GLU A 145 -4.51 -18.16 17.39
N THR A 146 -5.13 -17.16 16.76
CA THR A 146 -5.32 -17.12 15.31
C THR A 146 -3.98 -16.99 14.59
N GLY A 147 -3.12 -16.08 15.03
CA GLY A 147 -1.76 -15.95 14.47
C GLY A 147 -0.91 -17.22 14.62
N ALA A 148 -0.97 -17.88 15.78
CA ALA A 148 -0.28 -19.14 16.03
C ALA A 148 -0.76 -20.26 15.09
N ARG A 149 -2.07 -20.37 14.85
CA ARG A 149 -2.64 -21.32 13.87
C ARG A 149 -2.14 -21.05 12.46
N VAL A 150 -2.07 -19.79 12.04
CA VAL A 150 -1.54 -19.41 10.72
C VAL A 150 -0.07 -19.79 10.59
N ARG A 151 0.75 -19.59 11.64
CA ARG A 151 2.16 -20.01 11.64
C ARG A 151 2.32 -21.52 11.55
N GLU A 152 1.51 -22.28 12.26
CA GLU A 152 1.57 -23.74 12.21
C GLU A 152 1.14 -24.27 10.84
N PHE A 153 0.10 -23.68 10.24
CA PHE A 153 -0.28 -23.98 8.86
C PHE A 153 0.88 -23.73 7.89
N LEU A 154 1.50 -22.55 7.96
CA LEU A 154 2.63 -22.17 7.10
C LEU A 154 3.83 -23.11 7.32
N ARG A 155 4.17 -23.42 8.58
CA ARG A 155 5.22 -24.38 8.94
C ARG A 155 4.98 -25.74 8.28
N GLY A 156 3.75 -26.24 8.38
CA GLY A 156 3.34 -27.50 7.76
C GLY A 156 3.47 -27.47 6.24
N SER A 157 3.07 -26.37 5.59
CA SER A 157 3.21 -26.23 4.12
C SER A 157 4.67 -26.22 3.70
N LEU A 158 5.50 -25.38 4.31
CA LEU A 158 6.93 -25.30 4.01
C LEU A 158 7.63 -26.64 4.24
N LYS A 159 7.26 -27.39 5.29
CA LYS A 159 7.81 -28.72 5.54
C LYS A 159 7.44 -29.71 4.43
N ARG A 160 6.18 -29.73 3.99
CA ARG A 160 5.72 -30.62 2.91
C ARG A 160 6.38 -30.28 1.58
N GLU A 161 6.59 -29.00 1.32
CA GLU A 161 7.24 -28.50 0.10
C GLU A 161 8.77 -28.61 0.14
N GLY A 162 9.36 -29.05 1.26
CA GLY A 162 10.82 -29.13 1.42
C GLY A 162 11.50 -27.74 1.54
N GLN A 163 10.72 -26.69 1.80
CA GLN A 163 11.15 -25.29 1.89
C GLN A 163 11.33 -24.80 3.34
N LEU A 164 11.14 -25.67 4.34
CA LEU A 164 11.35 -25.32 5.74
C LEU A 164 12.86 -25.22 6.04
N THR A 165 13.40 -24.01 5.92
CA THR A 165 14.79 -23.71 6.27
C THR A 165 14.95 -23.33 7.75
N PRO A 166 16.19 -23.33 8.29
CA PRO A 166 16.46 -22.79 9.62
C PRO A 166 16.02 -21.34 9.78
N GLU A 167 16.19 -20.51 8.74
CA GLU A 167 15.70 -19.13 8.72
C GLU A 167 14.17 -19.07 8.89
N TRP A 168 13.43 -19.89 8.14
CA TRP A 168 11.97 -19.96 8.28
C TRP A 168 11.55 -20.45 9.66
N THR A 169 12.28 -21.40 10.24
CA THR A 169 12.02 -21.87 11.60
C THR A 169 12.11 -20.73 12.62
N LEU A 170 13.13 -19.87 12.50
CA LEU A 170 13.30 -18.69 13.36
C LEU A 170 12.18 -17.65 13.12
N ARG A 171 11.85 -17.34 11.87
CA ARG A 171 10.79 -16.38 11.53
C ARG A 171 9.41 -16.84 12.03
N LEU A 172 9.18 -18.14 12.08
CA LEU A 172 7.94 -18.78 12.54
C LEU A 172 7.88 -18.98 14.06
N ALA A 173 8.98 -18.82 14.80
CA ALA A 173 8.99 -18.99 16.25
C ALA A 173 8.17 -17.91 17.00
N GLY A 174 7.85 -16.79 16.33
CA GLY A 174 7.14 -15.67 16.95
C GLY A 174 8.04 -14.90 17.93
N ASN A 175 7.60 -13.73 18.38
CA ASN A 175 8.34 -12.95 19.37
C ASN A 175 8.06 -13.46 20.78
N GLN A 176 8.53 -14.66 21.13
CA GLN A 176 8.43 -15.23 22.49
C GLN A 176 9.51 -14.67 23.45
N GLY A 177 10.01 -13.45 23.23
CA GLY A 177 11.21 -12.91 23.88
C GLY A 177 11.10 -11.49 24.42
N GLY A 178 9.89 -11.00 24.75
CA GLY A 178 9.65 -9.65 25.26
C GLY A 178 9.06 -9.61 26.67
N GLY A 179 9.43 -10.56 27.53
CA GLY A 179 9.08 -10.54 28.95
C GLY A 179 10.35 -10.41 29.79
N LYS A 180 10.65 -9.20 30.23
CA LYS A 180 11.36 -8.89 31.49
C LYS A 180 10.92 -7.53 31.99
#